data_AF-A0A3B0RYS9-F1
#
_entry.id   AF-A0A3B0RYS9-F1
#
_cell.length_a   1.000
_cell.length_b   1.000
_cell.length_c   1.000
_cell.angle_alpha   90.00
_cell.angle_beta   90.00
_cell.angle_gamma   90.00
#
_symmetry.space_group_name_H-M   'P 1'
#
loop_
_entity.id
_entity.type
_entity.pdbx_description
1 polymer ?
#
loop_
_entity_poly.entity_id
_entity_poly.type
_entity_poly.pdbx_seq_one_letter_code
_entity_poly.pdbx_strand_id
1 'polypeptide(L)'
;MQDKREQIEEAAKTAEELAQAAEAAANNASGNADAATTAAEQARDIADQLAALAAASPISDFVFLLTIFILTIFIGYYVVWSVTPALHTPLMSVTNAISSVVIVGALIALGADLAGSAAGGWSKALGFGGVALASVNIVGGFLVTQRMLEMYKKKER
;
A
#
# COMPACT_ATOMS: atom_id res chain seq x y z
N MET A 1 -32.04 -62.31 1.16
CA MET A 1 -30.66 -62.35 0.61
C MET A 1 -30.50 -61.50 -0.66
N GLN A 2 -31.54 -61.32 -1.49
CA GLN A 2 -31.51 -60.42 -2.65
C GLN A 2 -31.46 -58.94 -2.26
N ASP A 3 -32.23 -58.54 -1.25
CA ASP A 3 -32.32 -57.15 -0.77
C ASP A 3 -30.97 -56.55 -0.27
N LYS A 4 -30.12 -57.38 0.33
CA LYS A 4 -28.78 -56.97 0.80
C LYS A 4 -27.77 -56.84 -0.35
N ARG A 5 -28.03 -57.46 -1.52
CA ARG A 5 -27.18 -57.34 -2.71
C ARG A 5 -27.53 -56.08 -3.52
N GLU A 6 -28.82 -55.76 -3.62
CA GLU A 6 -29.28 -54.51 -4.24
C GLU A 6 -28.80 -53.28 -3.46
N GLN A 7 -28.86 -53.29 -2.12
CA GLN A 7 -28.29 -52.20 -1.31
C GLN A 7 -26.76 -52.04 -1.45
N ILE A 8 -26.02 -53.13 -1.70
CA ILE A 8 -24.57 -53.06 -1.91
C ILE A 8 -24.25 -52.53 -3.31
N GLU A 9 -25.05 -52.87 -4.32
CA GLU A 9 -24.89 -52.38 -5.68
C GLU A 9 -25.30 -50.91 -5.82
N GLU A 10 -26.36 -50.49 -5.11
CA GLU A 10 -26.78 -49.08 -5.02
C GLU A 10 -25.72 -48.25 -4.28
N ALA A 11 -25.22 -48.73 -3.14
CA ALA A 11 -24.13 -48.06 -2.42
C ALA A 11 -22.83 -47.96 -3.23
N ALA A 12 -22.53 -48.95 -4.08
CA ALA A 12 -21.39 -48.91 -4.99
C ALA A 12 -21.56 -47.85 -6.09
N LYS A 13 -22.76 -47.72 -6.68
CA LYS A 13 -23.06 -46.67 -7.66
C LYS A 13 -23.03 -45.28 -7.05
N THR A 14 -23.57 -45.09 -5.84
CA THR A 14 -23.49 -43.80 -5.16
C THR A 14 -22.04 -43.43 -4.81
N ALA A 15 -21.20 -44.41 -4.48
CA ALA A 15 -19.77 -44.17 -4.23
C ALA A 15 -19.00 -43.79 -5.49
N GLU A 16 -19.30 -44.40 -6.65
CA GLU A 16 -18.72 -44.00 -7.94
C GLU A 16 -19.18 -42.61 -8.38
N GLU A 17 -20.45 -42.26 -8.18
CA GLU A 17 -20.99 -40.94 -8.50
C GLU A 17 -20.36 -39.84 -7.64
N LEU A 18 -20.14 -40.10 -6.34
CA LEU A 18 -19.44 -39.19 -5.45
C LEU A 18 -17.95 -39.04 -5.80
N ALA A 19 -17.30 -40.11 -6.28
CA ALA A 19 -15.92 -40.05 -6.75
C ALA A 19 -15.79 -39.21 -8.03
N GLN A 20 -16.70 -39.39 -8.99
CA GLN A 20 -16.76 -38.60 -10.23
C GLN A 20 -17.12 -37.13 -9.96
N ALA A 21 -18.02 -36.86 -9.01
CA ALA A 21 -18.34 -35.50 -8.58
C ALA A 21 -17.16 -34.80 -7.88
N ALA A 22 -16.37 -35.54 -7.09
CA ALA A 22 -15.16 -35.02 -6.46
C ALA A 22 -14.07 -34.69 -7.49
N GLU A 23 -13.90 -35.52 -8.52
CA GLU A 23 -12.94 -35.27 -9.61
C GLU A 23 -13.36 -34.09 -10.49
N ALA A 24 -14.65 -33.96 -10.79
CA ALA A 24 -15.20 -32.79 -11.48
C ALA A 24 -15.01 -31.50 -10.65
N ALA A 25 -15.23 -31.55 -9.33
CA ALA A 25 -14.99 -30.41 -8.44
C ALA A 25 -13.51 -30.04 -8.37
N ALA A 26 -12.59 -31.01 -8.37
CA ALA A 26 -11.15 -30.78 -8.41
C ALA A 26 -10.71 -30.15 -9.74
N ASN A 27 -11.25 -30.59 -10.87
CA ASN A 27 -10.97 -30.01 -12.18
C ASN A 27 -11.50 -28.56 -12.30
N ASN A 28 -12.68 -28.28 -11.73
CA ASN A 28 -13.22 -26.93 -11.66
C ASN A 28 -12.41 -26.01 -10.73
N ALA A 29 -11.89 -26.55 -9.62
CA ALA A 29 -11.04 -25.80 -8.69
C ALA A 29 -9.67 -25.46 -9.31
N SER A 30 -9.04 -26.41 -10.00
CA SER A 30 -7.79 -26.18 -10.75
C SER A 30 -8.00 -25.16 -11.87
N GLY A 31 -9.09 -25.26 -12.65
CA GLY A 31 -9.40 -24.29 -13.69
C GLY A 31 -9.65 -22.87 -13.15
N ASN A 32 -10.27 -22.73 -11.99
CA ASN A 32 -10.44 -21.44 -11.32
C ASN A 32 -9.12 -20.89 -10.75
N ALA A 33 -8.22 -21.76 -10.28
CA ALA A 33 -6.89 -21.36 -9.82
C ALA A 33 -6.02 -20.87 -11.00
N ASP A 34 -6.05 -21.57 -12.13
CA ASP A 34 -5.34 -21.16 -13.35
C ASP A 34 -5.91 -19.82 -13.88
N ALA A 35 -7.23 -19.66 -13.92
CA ALA A 35 -7.87 -18.41 -14.30
C ALA A 35 -7.50 -17.24 -13.37
N ALA A 36 -7.41 -17.48 -12.05
CA ALA A 36 -6.95 -16.48 -11.08
C ALA A 36 -5.48 -16.11 -11.29
N THR A 37 -4.65 -17.06 -11.67
CA THR A 37 -3.22 -16.85 -11.94
C THR A 37 -3.04 -16.03 -13.22
N THR A 38 -3.74 -16.37 -14.30
CA THR A 38 -3.73 -15.60 -15.56
C THR A 38 -4.30 -14.20 -15.39
N ALA A 39 -5.36 -14.01 -14.59
CA ALA A 39 -5.89 -12.67 -14.29
C ALA A 39 -4.87 -11.81 -13.50
N ALA A 40 -4.11 -12.42 -12.58
CA ALA A 40 -3.04 -11.74 -11.86
C ALA A 40 -1.85 -11.39 -12.77
N GLU A 41 -1.51 -12.26 -13.73
CA GLU A 41 -0.49 -12.00 -14.75
C GLU A 41 -0.92 -10.87 -15.69
N GLN A 42 -2.16 -10.87 -16.17
CA GLN A 42 -2.72 -9.77 -16.97
C GLN A 42 -2.72 -8.45 -16.21
N ALA A 43 -3.04 -8.46 -14.92
CA ALA A 43 -2.99 -7.26 -14.08
C ALA A 43 -1.56 -6.72 -13.92
N ARG A 44 -0.56 -7.60 -13.83
CA ARG A 44 0.86 -7.22 -13.81
C ARG A 44 1.31 -6.66 -15.15
N ASP A 45 0.96 -7.30 -16.26
CA ASP A 45 1.30 -6.81 -17.60
C ASP A 45 0.70 -5.43 -17.91
N ILE A 46 -0.54 -5.18 -17.46
CA ILE A 46 -1.16 -3.86 -17.59
C ILE A 46 -0.42 -2.82 -16.72
N ALA A 47 -0.04 -3.19 -15.49
CA ALA A 47 0.74 -2.31 -14.61
C ALA A 47 2.12 -1.99 -15.20
N ASP A 48 2.79 -2.99 -15.78
CA ASP A 48 4.09 -2.83 -16.44
C ASP A 48 3.99 -2.01 -17.72
N GLN A 49 2.90 -2.15 -18.50
CA GLN A 49 2.63 -1.31 -19.68
C GLN A 49 2.35 0.15 -19.29
N LEU A 50 1.61 0.40 -18.21
CA LEU A 50 1.38 1.75 -17.68
C LEU A 50 2.68 2.37 -17.16
N ALA A 51 3.52 1.58 -16.49
CA ALA A 51 4.85 2.02 -16.05
C ALA A 51 5.77 2.32 -17.25
N ALA A 52 5.74 1.49 -18.29
CA ALA A 52 6.51 1.70 -19.52
C ALA A 52 6.06 2.96 -20.27
N LEU A 53 4.75 3.24 -20.32
CA LEU A 53 4.24 4.46 -20.93
C LEU A 53 4.65 5.71 -20.15
N ALA A 54 4.69 5.64 -18.81
CA ALA A 54 5.22 6.71 -17.97
C ALA A 54 6.74 6.89 -18.15
N ALA A 55 7.48 5.80 -18.36
CA ALA A 55 8.93 5.79 -18.60
C ALA A 55 9.32 6.17 -20.04
N ALA A 56 8.39 6.13 -21.00
CA ALA A 56 8.62 6.48 -22.40
C ALA A 56 8.79 8.01 -22.65
N SER A 57 8.91 8.80 -21.58
CA SER A 57 9.18 10.22 -21.69
C SER A 57 10.57 10.45 -22.32
N PRO A 58 10.70 11.31 -23.35
CA PRO A 58 12.01 11.62 -23.96
C PRO A 58 12.96 12.37 -23.02
N ILE A 59 12.48 12.71 -21.83
CA ILE A 59 13.22 13.35 -20.74
C ILE A 59 13.71 12.24 -19.81
N SER A 60 15.02 12.16 -19.57
CA SER A 60 15.58 11.20 -18.59
C SER A 60 14.90 11.34 -17.23
N ASP A 61 14.60 10.24 -16.54
CA ASP A 61 13.97 10.20 -15.21
C ASP A 61 14.62 11.17 -14.23
N PHE A 62 15.95 11.28 -14.27
CA PHE A 62 16.69 12.23 -13.46
C PHE A 62 16.28 13.69 -13.73
N VAL A 63 16.25 14.12 -15.00
CA VAL A 63 15.84 15.49 -15.37
C VAL A 63 14.37 15.73 -15.03
N PHE A 64 13.50 14.71 -15.17
CA PHE A 64 12.11 14.81 -14.76
C PHE A 64 11.97 15.04 -13.24
N LEU A 65 12.62 14.21 -12.42
CA LEU A 65 12.64 14.34 -10.96
C LEU A 65 13.31 15.65 -10.51
N LEU A 66 14.39 16.06 -11.18
CA LEU A 66 15.07 17.34 -10.94
C LEU A 66 14.15 18.54 -11.23
N THR A 67 13.36 18.45 -12.30
CA THR A 67 12.39 19.49 -12.65
C THR A 67 11.32 19.60 -11.58
N ILE A 68 10.73 18.48 -11.14
CA ILE A 68 9.75 18.47 -10.03
C ILE A 68 10.37 19.01 -8.74
N PHE A 69 11.60 18.63 -8.43
CA PHE A 69 12.32 19.11 -7.26
C PHE A 69 12.46 20.65 -7.28
N ILE A 70 12.94 21.20 -8.39
CA ILE A 70 13.12 22.66 -8.56
C ILE A 70 11.77 23.38 -8.50
N LEU A 71 10.74 22.90 -9.20
CA LEU A 71 9.39 23.49 -9.16
C LEU A 71 8.82 23.48 -7.74
N THR A 72 9.01 22.40 -6.99
CA THR A 72 8.52 22.27 -5.62
C THR A 72 9.20 23.26 -4.68
N ILE A 73 10.49 23.58 -4.88
CA ILE A 73 11.20 24.63 -4.13
C ILE A 73 10.55 26.00 -4.38
N PHE A 74 10.28 26.35 -5.65
CA PHE A 74 9.60 27.61 -5.97
C PHE A 74 8.22 27.69 -5.30
N ILE A 75 7.42 26.63 -5.40
CA ILE A 75 6.11 26.57 -4.77
C ILE A 75 6.24 26.74 -3.25
N GLY A 76 7.16 26.02 -2.61
CA GLY A 76 7.41 26.11 -1.17
C GLY A 76 7.80 27.53 -0.72
N TYR A 77 8.65 28.21 -1.48
CA TYR A 77 9.03 29.60 -1.21
C TYR A 77 7.82 30.54 -1.21
N TYR A 78 7.00 30.50 -2.26
CA TYR A 78 5.81 31.37 -2.37
C TYR A 78 4.75 31.05 -1.31
N VAL A 79 4.58 29.77 -0.95
CA VAL A 79 3.63 29.35 0.09
C VAL A 79 4.05 29.87 1.47
N VAL A 80 5.33 29.78 1.83
CA VAL A 80 5.82 30.25 3.13
C VAL A 80 5.87 31.78 3.21
N TRP A 81 6.18 32.46 2.10
CA TRP A 81 6.29 33.92 2.09
C TRP A 81 4.93 34.64 2.15
N SER A 82 3.85 33.97 1.76
CA SER A 82 2.48 34.52 1.75
C SER A 82 1.72 34.39 3.08
N VAL A 83 2.38 34.01 4.17
CA VAL A 83 1.77 33.87 5.50
C VAL A 83 1.80 35.18 6.30
N THR A 84 0.79 35.41 7.13
CA THR A 84 0.79 36.56 8.05
C THR A 84 1.84 36.36 9.17
N PRO A 85 2.55 37.41 9.61
CA PRO A 85 3.63 37.28 10.61
C PRO A 85 3.22 36.62 11.93
N ALA A 86 1.96 36.78 12.35
CA ALA A 86 1.41 36.16 13.55
C ALA A 86 1.35 34.62 13.48
N LEU A 87 1.44 34.04 12.28
CA LEU A 87 1.34 32.60 12.05
C LEU A 87 2.70 31.91 11.85
N HIS A 88 3.84 32.60 11.95
CA HIS A 88 5.15 31.95 11.79
C HIS A 88 5.39 30.82 12.81
N THR A 89 4.96 30.98 14.05
CA THR A 89 5.10 29.94 15.09
C THR A 89 4.17 28.73 14.82
N PRO A 90 2.88 28.91 14.52
CA PRO A 90 2.05 27.80 14.00
C PRO A 90 2.60 27.15 12.74
N LEU A 91 3.13 27.95 11.79
CA LEU A 91 3.70 27.45 10.54
C LEU A 91 4.93 26.58 10.79
N MET A 92 5.77 26.94 11.74
CA MET A 92 6.92 26.13 12.15
C MET A 92 6.48 24.75 12.70
N SER A 93 5.36 24.71 13.43
CA SER A 93 4.80 23.44 13.91
C SER A 93 4.21 22.60 12.75
N VAL A 94 3.57 23.24 11.78
CA VAL A 94 3.05 22.57 10.57
C VAL A 94 4.18 21.98 9.74
N THR A 95 5.27 22.72 9.51
CA THR A 95 6.39 22.20 8.71
C THR A 95 7.10 21.04 9.41
N ASN A 96 7.11 21.01 10.75
CA ASN A 96 7.56 19.84 11.50
C ASN A 96 6.67 18.62 11.21
N ALA A 97 5.35 18.78 11.22
CA ALA A 97 4.41 17.69 10.88
C ALA A 97 4.59 17.22 9.42
N ILE A 98 4.70 18.14 8.46
CA ILE A 98 4.86 17.84 7.02
C ILE A 98 6.17 17.07 6.75
N SER A 99 7.24 17.35 7.51
CA SER A 99 8.50 16.63 7.37
C SER A 99 8.37 15.10 7.58
N SER A 100 7.27 14.65 8.20
CA SER A 100 6.95 13.24 8.39
C SER A 100 6.57 12.47 7.11
N VAL A 101 6.68 13.09 5.92
CA VAL A 101 6.59 12.40 4.62
C VAL A 101 7.54 11.19 4.51
N VAL A 102 8.59 11.16 5.34
CA VAL A 102 9.50 10.02 5.53
C VAL A 102 8.78 8.71 5.86
N ILE A 103 7.54 8.76 6.39
CA ILE A 103 6.72 7.56 6.62
C ILE A 103 6.52 6.71 5.35
N VAL A 104 6.49 7.34 4.17
CA VAL A 104 6.37 6.63 2.89
C VAL A 104 7.58 5.72 2.67
N GLY A 105 8.79 6.22 2.94
CA GLY A 105 10.01 5.42 2.86
C GLY A 105 10.04 4.28 3.88
N ALA A 106 9.55 4.53 5.10
CA ALA A 106 9.45 3.50 6.14
C ALA A 106 8.45 2.39 5.78
N LEU A 107 7.33 2.73 5.16
CA LEU A 107 6.34 1.75 4.66
C LEU A 107 6.90 0.92 3.52
N ILE A 108 7.66 1.52 2.60
CA ILE A 108 8.35 0.80 1.53
C ILE A 108 9.36 -0.19 2.13
N ALA A 109 10.15 0.23 3.11
CA ALA A 109 11.11 -0.65 3.80
C ALA A 109 10.41 -1.79 4.57
N LEU A 110 9.25 -1.52 5.18
CA LEU A 110 8.47 -2.53 5.88
C LEU A 110 7.83 -3.55 4.92
N GLY A 111 7.38 -3.09 3.76
CA GLY A 111 6.79 -3.91 2.69
C GLY A 111 7.82 -4.58 1.78
N ALA A 112 9.11 -4.27 1.93
CA ALA A 112 10.18 -4.88 1.15
C ALA A 112 10.37 -6.35 1.55
N ASP A 113 9.71 -7.24 0.83
CA ASP A 113 9.95 -8.68 0.93
C ASP A 113 11.21 -9.04 0.13
N LEU A 114 12.36 -8.62 0.66
CA LEU A 114 13.66 -9.00 0.10
C LEU A 114 13.87 -10.50 0.34
N ALA A 115 13.40 -11.28 -0.63
CA ALA A 115 13.60 -12.71 -0.84
C ALA A 115 14.78 -13.29 -0.03
N GLY A 116 14.46 -14.00 1.05
CA GLY A 116 15.34 -14.99 1.70
C GLY A 116 16.70 -14.54 2.25
N SER A 117 17.03 -13.25 2.24
CA SER A 117 18.32 -12.76 2.72
C SER A 117 18.21 -12.25 4.17
N ALA A 118 19.25 -12.47 4.98
CA ALA A 118 19.32 -11.98 6.37
C ALA A 118 19.15 -10.44 6.50
N ALA A 119 19.27 -9.71 5.38
CA ALA A 119 19.00 -8.28 5.26
C ALA A 119 17.48 -7.93 5.35
N GLY A 120 16.57 -8.85 5.01
CA GLY A 120 15.13 -8.61 5.07
C GLY A 120 14.60 -8.42 6.50
N GLY A 121 15.19 -9.09 7.48
CA GLY A 121 14.82 -8.94 8.90
C GLY A 121 15.14 -7.54 9.44
N TRP A 122 16.33 -7.02 9.12
CA TRP A 122 16.74 -5.66 9.52
C TRP A 122 15.94 -4.57 8.82
N SER A 123 15.63 -4.76 7.52
CA SER A 123 14.80 -3.82 6.77
C SER A 123 13.39 -3.70 7.36
N LYS A 124 12.74 -4.83 7.68
CA LYS A 124 11.41 -4.83 8.32
C LYS A 124 11.45 -4.25 9.74
N ALA A 125 12.47 -4.57 10.54
CA ALA A 125 12.61 -4.02 11.89
C ALA A 125 12.82 -2.49 11.87
N LEU A 126 13.69 -2.00 10.99
CA LEU A 126 13.93 -0.56 10.83
C LEU A 126 12.74 0.15 10.18
N GLY A 127 12.05 -0.49 9.24
CA GLY A 127 10.81 0.01 8.64
C GLY A 127 9.71 0.16 9.70
N PHE A 128 9.52 -0.85 10.55
CA PHE A 128 8.58 -0.79 11.67
C PHE A 128 8.93 0.34 12.66
N GLY A 129 10.20 0.44 13.06
CA GLY A 129 10.69 1.54 13.90
C GLY A 129 10.49 2.91 13.24
N GLY A 130 10.76 3.01 11.95
CA GLY A 130 10.57 4.21 11.15
C GLY A 130 9.11 4.65 11.09
N VAL A 131 8.17 3.71 10.88
CA VAL A 131 6.73 4.00 10.91
C VAL A 131 6.30 4.47 12.30
N ALA A 132 6.79 3.84 13.37
CA ALA A 132 6.46 4.25 14.73
C ALA A 132 6.96 5.68 15.03
N LEU A 133 8.22 6.00 14.70
CA LEU A 133 8.80 7.32 14.91
C LEU A 133 8.11 8.40 14.05
N ALA A 134 7.84 8.10 12.78
CA ALA A 134 7.12 9.02 11.89
C ALA A 134 5.70 9.28 12.40
N SER A 135 5.01 8.25 12.91
CA SER A 135 3.65 8.38 13.46
C SER A 135 3.61 9.33 14.66
N VAL A 136 4.61 9.26 15.56
CA VAL A 136 4.72 10.20 16.69
C VAL A 136 4.90 11.63 16.20
N ASN A 137 5.72 11.85 15.16
CA ASN A 137 5.93 13.19 14.60
C ASN A 137 4.66 13.74 13.92
N ILE A 138 3.94 12.91 13.15
CA ILE A 138 2.63 13.26 12.56
C ILE A 138 1.65 13.69 13.65
N VAL A 139 1.39 12.81 14.62
CA VAL A 139 0.37 13.06 15.66
C VAL A 139 0.78 14.23 16.54
N GLY A 140 2.03 14.29 16.98
CA GLY A 140 2.55 15.38 17.80
C GLY A 140 2.53 16.72 17.08
N GLY A 141 2.99 16.75 15.83
CA GLY A 141 3.04 17.95 15.00
C GLY A 141 1.65 18.53 14.73
N PHE A 142 0.66 17.69 14.39
CA PHE A 142 -0.70 18.17 14.15
C PHE A 142 -1.45 18.56 15.43
N LEU A 143 -1.28 17.82 16.53
CA LEU A 143 -1.94 18.14 17.80
C LEU A 143 -1.44 19.47 18.39
N VAL A 144 -0.12 19.70 18.36
CA VAL A 144 0.47 20.96 18.82
C VAL A 144 0.03 22.12 17.92
N THR A 145 0.02 21.92 16.61
CA THR A 145 -0.47 22.94 15.67
C THR A 145 -1.92 23.31 15.94
N GLN A 146 -2.80 22.33 16.15
CA GLN A 146 -4.21 22.58 16.45
C GLN A 146 -4.37 23.41 17.72
N ARG A 147 -3.65 23.06 18.80
CA ARG A 147 -3.63 23.85 20.04
C ARG A 147 -3.11 25.27 19.83
N MET A 148 -2.10 25.45 18.98
CA MET A 148 -1.59 26.77 18.63
C MET A 148 -2.62 27.61 17.87
N LEU A 149 -3.33 27.01 16.92
CA LEU A 149 -4.36 27.71 16.11
C LEU A 149 -5.65 27.98 16.89
N GLU A 150 -6.00 27.13 17.85
CA GLU A 150 -7.15 27.34 18.74
C GLU A 150 -7.01 28.61 19.58
N MET A 151 -5.79 29.01 19.95
CA MET A 151 -5.55 30.26 20.67
C MET A 151 -5.85 31.52 19.85
N TYR A 152 -5.97 31.41 18.52
CA TYR A 152 -6.33 32.51 17.64
C TYR A 152 -7.83 32.57 17.32
N LYS A 153 -8.62 31.58 17.76
CA LYS A 153 -10.08 31.61 17.62
C LYS A 153 -10.66 32.54 18.67
N LYS A 154 -11.47 33.53 18.25
CA LYS A 154 -12.25 34.33 19.19
C LYS A 154 -13.20 33.41 19.95
N LYS A 155 -13.15 33.48 21.29
CA LYS A 155 -14.12 32.82 22.17
C LYS A 155 -15.52 33.31 21.80
N GLU A 156 -16.35 32.47 21.20
CA GLU A 156 -17.79 32.75 21.09
C GLU A 156 -18.30 33.01 22.51
N ARG A 157 -18.91 34.18 22.69
CA ARG A 157 -19.53 34.58 23.96
C ARG A 157 -20.88 33.92 24.10
#